data_AF-A0A1H7T172-F1
#
_entry.id   AF-A0A1H7T172-F1
#
_cell.length_a   1.000
_cell.length_b   1.000
_cell.length_c   1.000
_cell.angle_alpha   90.00
_cell.angle_beta   90.00
_cell.angle_gamma   90.00
#
_symmetry.space_group_name_H-M   'P 1'
#
loop_
_entity.id
_entity.type
_entity.pdbx_description
1 polymer ?
#
loop_
_entity_poly.entity_id
_entity_poly.type
_entity_poly.pdbx_seq_one_letter_code
_entity_poly.pdbx_strand_id
1 'polypeptide(L)'
;MKKIVVTVLALIMVIGTVGCGAKKEDAAIIGGADGPTSIFLASKVSDPVVSGTWQTASIGYEADGDMQPEYYVQFGDAEIIYGHMENNDFVPDHFDSISLFEELETGGYKIKAESDNGVQYTYQSSEEDADILEYYETWNEDEFSEKYSGGASLSRCD
;
A
#
# COMPACT_ATOMS: atom_id res chain seq x y z
N MET A 1 -52.68 -9.21 -23.65
CA MET A 1 -53.87 -9.03 -22.79
C MET A 1 -53.43 -8.88 -21.36
N LYS A 2 -54.10 -7.96 -20.64
CA LYS A 2 -53.96 -7.51 -19.24
C LYS A 2 -53.58 -8.65 -18.27
N LYS A 3 -52.76 -8.41 -17.24
CA LYS A 3 -53.23 -7.92 -15.93
C LYS A 3 -52.12 -7.23 -15.13
N ILE A 4 -52.50 -6.10 -14.57
CA ILE A 4 -51.83 -5.25 -13.57
C ILE A 4 -52.38 -5.65 -12.20
N VAL A 5 -51.51 -5.85 -11.20
CA VAL A 5 -51.75 -5.75 -9.72
C VAL A 5 -50.33 -5.61 -9.10
N VAL A 6 -49.79 -4.51 -8.57
CA VAL A 6 -50.17 -3.42 -7.63
C VAL A 6 -50.17 -3.84 -6.15
N THR A 7 -49.27 -3.18 -5.37
CA THR A 7 -49.15 -3.03 -3.89
C THR A 7 -48.69 -4.24 -3.08
N VAL A 8 -47.80 -4.11 -2.08
CA VAL A 8 -47.94 -3.28 -0.87
C VAL A 8 -46.60 -2.75 -0.36
N LEU A 9 -46.60 -1.44 -0.07
CA LEU A 9 -45.61 -0.67 0.67
C LEU A 9 -45.84 -0.91 2.18
N ALA A 10 -44.84 -1.43 2.91
CA ALA A 10 -44.89 -1.52 4.37
C ALA A 10 -43.91 -0.49 4.97
N LEU A 11 -44.47 0.65 5.37
CA LEU A 11 -43.81 1.71 6.12
C LEU A 11 -43.85 1.33 7.61
N ILE A 12 -42.68 1.15 8.25
CA ILE A 12 -42.61 1.03 9.71
C ILE A 12 -41.75 2.20 10.22
N MET A 13 -42.42 3.25 10.68
CA MET A 13 -41.83 4.28 11.54
C MET A 13 -41.71 3.71 12.96
N VAL A 14 -40.50 3.73 13.52
CA VAL A 14 -40.31 3.67 14.98
C VAL A 14 -39.64 4.98 15.40
N ILE A 15 -40.36 5.71 16.26
CA ILE A 15 -39.94 6.98 16.88
C ILE A 15 -39.03 6.64 18.07
N GLY A 16 -38.00 7.48 18.27
CA GLY A 16 -36.81 7.15 19.03
C GLY A 16 -36.84 7.43 20.53
N THR A 17 -35.66 7.31 21.13
CA THR A 17 -35.35 7.81 22.47
C THR A 17 -34.06 8.61 22.44
N VAL A 18 -34.19 9.86 22.87
CA VAL A 18 -33.12 10.84 23.04
C VAL A 18 -32.26 10.40 24.22
N GLY A 19 -30.98 10.16 23.98
CA GLY A 19 -29.98 9.88 25.02
C GLY A 19 -28.84 10.89 24.91
N CYS A 20 -28.99 12.04 25.57
CA CYS A 20 -27.91 12.98 25.80
C CYS A 20 -27.16 12.52 27.06
N GLY A 21 -25.93 12.03 26.88
CA GLY A 21 -25.02 11.63 27.96
C GLY A 21 -23.59 11.69 27.43
N ALA A 22 -22.82 12.64 27.92
CA ALA A 22 -21.55 13.05 27.35
C ALA A 22 -20.35 12.21 27.83
N LYS A 23 -19.38 12.04 26.90
CA LYS A 23 -17.93 11.80 27.08
C LYS A 23 -17.45 10.40 27.49
N LYS A 24 -16.99 9.64 26.49
CA LYS A 24 -15.57 9.33 26.22
C LYS A 24 -15.46 8.78 24.79
N GLU A 25 -14.48 9.28 24.05
CA GLU A 25 -14.26 8.99 22.63
C GLU A 25 -13.66 7.59 22.48
N ASP A 26 -14.53 6.59 22.32
CA ASP A 26 -14.17 5.31 21.71
C ASP A 26 -14.71 5.34 20.28
N ALA A 27 -13.80 5.21 19.31
CA ALA A 27 -14.10 5.23 17.88
C ALA A 27 -15.21 4.22 17.56
N ALA A 28 -16.39 4.74 17.23
CA ALA A 28 -17.52 3.95 16.79
C ALA A 28 -17.21 3.37 15.40
N ILE A 29 -16.96 2.06 15.33
CA ILE A 29 -16.99 1.31 14.07
C ILE A 29 -18.47 1.21 13.67
N ILE A 30 -18.89 2.10 12.78
CA ILE A 30 -20.25 2.13 12.23
C ILE A 30 -20.33 1.08 11.11
N GLY A 31 -20.75 -0.13 11.45
CA GLY A 31 -21.15 -1.14 10.47
C GLY A 31 -22.50 -0.78 9.84
N GLY A 32 -22.47 -0.19 8.65
CA GLY A 32 -23.63 0.07 7.81
C GLY A 32 -23.57 -0.78 6.54
N ALA A 33 -24.55 -1.67 6.38
CA ALA A 33 -24.73 -2.50 5.21
C ALA A 33 -25.03 -1.66 3.95
N ASP A 34 -24.17 -1.81 2.93
CA ASP A 34 -24.40 -1.65 1.49
C ASP A 34 -23.23 -0.91 0.80
N GLY A 35 -22.27 -1.70 0.27
CA GLY A 35 -21.10 -1.28 -0.50
C GLY A 35 -19.77 -1.47 0.24
N PRO A 36 -18.65 -1.86 -0.43
CA PRO A 36 -17.34 -1.89 0.21
C PRO A 36 -16.92 -0.46 0.52
N THR A 37 -17.26 0.02 1.71
CA THR A 37 -16.70 1.25 2.25
C THR A 37 -15.38 0.85 2.91
N SER A 38 -14.29 0.88 2.14
CA SER A 38 -12.94 0.76 2.69
C SER A 38 -12.66 2.02 3.51
N ILE A 39 -12.92 1.94 4.82
CA ILE A 39 -12.40 2.91 5.77
C ILE A 39 -10.89 2.64 5.84
N PHE A 40 -10.12 3.39 5.04
CA PHE A 40 -8.69 3.54 5.26
C PHE A 40 -8.52 4.35 6.54
N LEU A 41 -8.55 3.66 7.68
CA LEU A 41 -7.86 4.15 8.86
C LEU A 41 -6.39 4.20 8.46
N ALA A 42 -5.85 5.41 8.30
CA ALA A 42 -4.41 5.66 8.33
C ALA A 42 -3.89 5.06 9.64
N SER A 43 -3.55 3.78 9.56
CA SER A 43 -3.23 2.95 10.69
C SER A 43 -1.76 3.15 10.93
N LYS A 44 -1.39 3.25 12.21
CA LYS A 44 -0.02 3.07 12.68
C LYS A 44 0.77 2.19 11.71
N VAL A 45 1.88 2.73 11.20
CA VAL A 45 2.91 1.99 10.46
C VAL A 45 3.00 0.61 11.08
N SER A 46 2.46 -0.40 10.39
CA SER A 46 2.58 -1.77 10.85
C SER A 46 4.04 -2.18 10.73
N ASP A 47 4.47 -3.15 11.54
CA ASP A 47 5.83 -3.67 11.41
C ASP A 47 6.03 -4.12 9.96
N PRO A 48 7.16 -3.77 9.32
CA PRO A 48 7.30 -4.00 7.91
C PRO A 48 7.33 -5.50 7.59
N VAL A 49 6.55 -5.92 6.59
CA VAL A 49 6.47 -7.33 6.17
C VAL A 49 7.80 -7.77 5.57
N VAL A 50 8.44 -6.89 4.80
CA VAL A 50 9.85 -7.05 4.41
C VAL A 50 10.69 -6.21 5.37
N SER A 51 11.43 -6.89 6.24
CA SER A 51 12.25 -6.21 7.24
C SER A 51 13.30 -5.30 6.62
N GLY A 52 13.53 -4.15 7.26
CA GLY A 52 14.61 -3.22 6.93
C GLY A 52 14.17 -2.08 6.01
N THR A 53 15.10 -1.15 5.80
CA THR A 53 14.96 -0.06 4.84
C THR A 53 15.68 -0.45 3.55
N TRP A 54 15.06 -0.12 2.43
CA TRP A 54 15.57 -0.35 1.09
C TRP A 54 15.82 1.00 0.43
N GLN A 55 16.64 1.04 -0.62
CA GLN A 55 16.97 2.26 -1.34
C GLN A 55 17.01 2.03 -2.84
N THR A 56 16.60 3.01 -3.62
CA THR A 56 16.71 2.97 -5.08
C THR A 56 18.17 2.97 -5.53
N ALA A 57 18.47 2.27 -6.61
CA ALA A 57 19.81 2.33 -7.23
C ALA A 57 20.13 3.71 -7.85
N SER A 58 19.10 4.50 -8.17
CA SER A 58 19.23 5.88 -8.63
C SER A 58 19.64 6.82 -7.49
N ILE A 59 20.58 7.74 -7.78
CA ILE A 59 20.98 8.83 -6.87
C ILE A 59 20.17 10.07 -7.24
N GLY A 60 19.41 10.61 -6.30
CA GLY A 60 18.47 11.71 -6.55
C GLY A 60 19.03 13.10 -6.22
N TYR A 61 19.77 13.23 -5.11
CA TYR A 61 20.16 14.53 -4.58
C TYR A 61 21.34 14.44 -3.59
N GLU A 62 21.81 15.59 -3.12
CA GLU A 62 22.83 15.71 -2.07
C GLU A 62 22.17 16.25 -0.80
N ALA A 63 22.42 15.59 0.33
CA ALA A 63 22.02 16.05 1.66
C ALA A 63 23.17 15.81 2.64
N ASP A 64 23.41 16.80 3.52
CA ASP A 64 24.47 16.76 4.53
C ASP A 64 25.89 16.45 4.00
N GLY A 65 26.14 16.74 2.71
CA GLY A 65 27.42 16.53 2.04
C GLY A 65 27.59 15.13 1.44
N ASP A 66 26.55 14.30 1.49
CA ASP A 66 26.53 12.95 0.91
C ASP A 66 25.46 12.81 -0.17
N MET A 67 25.76 12.01 -1.19
CA MET A 67 24.81 11.66 -2.23
C MET A 67 23.76 10.68 -1.69
N GLN A 68 22.50 11.03 -1.85
CA GLN A 68 21.36 10.25 -1.39
C GLN A 68 20.69 9.53 -2.56
N PRO A 69 20.12 8.33 -2.32
CA PRO A 69 19.26 7.68 -3.29
C PRO A 69 18.04 8.57 -3.60
N GLU A 70 17.38 8.31 -4.72
CA GLU A 70 16.15 8.98 -5.08
C GLU A 70 15.06 8.77 -4.02
N TYR A 71 14.90 7.53 -3.56
CA TYR A 71 14.01 7.19 -2.47
C TYR A 71 14.59 6.10 -1.55
N TYR A 72 14.19 6.16 -0.29
CA TYR A 72 14.20 5.04 0.63
C TYR A 72 12.82 4.41 0.71
N VAL A 73 12.75 3.11 0.99
CA VAL A 73 11.52 2.32 0.94
C VAL A 73 11.42 1.40 2.14
N GLN A 74 10.23 1.32 2.74
CA GLN A 74 9.84 0.31 3.73
C GLN A 74 8.52 -0.34 3.29
N PHE A 75 8.34 -1.63 3.59
CA PHE A 75 7.18 -2.40 3.13
C PHE A 75 6.23 -2.70 4.29
N GLY A 76 5.02 -2.11 4.29
CA GLY A 76 3.95 -2.47 5.22
C GLY A 76 3.12 -3.67 4.74
N ASP A 77 2.03 -3.96 5.45
CA ASP A 77 1.12 -5.08 5.10
C ASP A 77 0.32 -4.83 3.82
N ALA A 78 -0.05 -3.58 3.57
CA ALA A 78 -0.94 -3.18 2.48
C ALA A 78 -0.39 -2.02 1.64
N GLU A 79 0.76 -1.48 2.01
CA GLU A 79 1.34 -0.31 1.36
C GLU A 79 2.86 -0.38 1.31
N ILE A 80 3.43 0.18 0.24
CA ILE A 80 4.86 0.47 0.12
C ILE A 80 5.05 1.92 0.55
N ILE A 81 5.92 2.15 1.51
CA ILE A 81 6.17 3.45 2.11
C ILE A 81 7.46 3.99 1.51
N TYR A 82 7.35 5.03 0.70
CA TYR A 82 8.49 5.75 0.13
C TYR A 82 8.82 6.96 0.99
N GLY A 83 10.10 7.26 1.14
CA GLY A 83 10.56 8.34 2.00
C GLY A 83 12.01 8.73 1.79
N HIS A 84 12.52 9.52 2.74
CA HIS A 84 13.92 9.92 2.83
C HIS A 84 14.46 9.72 4.25
N MET A 85 15.78 9.86 4.41
CA MET A 85 16.44 9.82 5.72
C MET A 85 16.69 11.24 6.20
N GLU A 86 16.27 11.55 7.43
CA GLU A 86 16.58 12.80 8.12
C GLU A 86 17.15 12.46 9.51
N ASN A 87 18.36 12.90 9.83
CA ASN A 87 19.02 12.60 11.12
C ASN A 87 19.06 11.09 11.49
N ASN A 88 19.24 10.21 10.49
CA ASN A 88 19.16 8.74 10.60
C ASN A 88 17.76 8.17 10.89
N ASP A 89 16.72 8.98 10.87
CA ASP A 89 15.34 8.53 10.97
C ASP A 89 14.70 8.50 9.56
N PHE A 90 13.93 7.44 9.29
CA PHE A 90 13.16 7.33 8.06
C PHE A 90 11.90 8.21 8.14
N VAL A 91 11.74 9.12 7.18
CA VAL A 91 10.64 10.06 7.08
C VAL A 91 9.79 9.73 5.84
N PRO A 92 8.53 9.29 6.02
CA PRO A 92 7.64 8.97 4.90
C PRO A 92 7.26 10.19 4.05
N ASP A 93 7.28 10.02 2.73
CA ASP A 93 6.90 11.02 1.73
C ASP A 93 5.59 10.66 1.00
N HIS A 94 5.48 9.42 0.52
CA HIS A 94 4.28 8.91 -0.15
C HIS A 94 4.11 7.39 0.01
N PHE A 95 2.95 6.89 -0.40
CA PHE A 95 2.53 5.52 -0.18
C PHE A 95 1.95 4.95 -1.47
N ASP A 96 2.35 3.74 -1.83
CA ASP A 96 1.75 3.00 -2.94
C ASP A 96 0.99 1.78 -2.40
N SER A 97 -0.09 1.39 -3.05
CA SER A 97 -0.95 0.29 -2.57
C SER A 97 -0.43 -1.07 -3.01
N ILE A 98 -0.25 -1.99 -2.06
CA ILE A 98 0.11 -3.39 -2.35
C ILE A 98 -1.16 -4.16 -2.72
N SER A 99 -1.15 -4.76 -3.91
CA SER A 99 -2.21 -5.65 -4.40
C SER A 99 -1.89 -7.12 -4.17
N LEU A 100 -0.62 -7.49 -4.16
CA LEU A 100 -0.15 -8.85 -3.87
C LEU A 100 1.18 -8.79 -3.14
N PHE A 101 1.29 -9.59 -2.09
CA PHE A 101 2.54 -9.91 -1.43
C PHE A 101 2.73 -11.42 -1.41
N GLU A 102 3.85 -11.90 -1.95
CA GLU A 102 4.19 -13.32 -2.03
C GLU A 102 5.64 -13.53 -1.60
N GLU A 103 5.86 -14.46 -0.68
CA GLU A 103 7.20 -14.96 -0.34
C GLU A 103 7.53 -16.14 -1.27
N LEU A 104 8.69 -16.09 -1.93
CA LEU A 104 9.09 -17.10 -2.90
C LEU A 104 9.69 -18.33 -2.20
N GLU A 105 9.47 -19.53 -2.74
CA GLU A 105 9.95 -20.79 -2.13
C GLU A 105 11.48 -20.84 -1.94
N THR A 106 12.22 -20.12 -2.78
CA THR A 106 13.68 -20.00 -2.75
C THR A 106 14.19 -18.99 -1.73
N GLY A 107 13.28 -18.32 -1.01
CA GLY A 107 13.54 -17.07 -0.30
C GLY A 107 13.35 -15.86 -1.21
N GLY A 108 13.13 -14.70 -0.60
CA GLY A 108 12.83 -13.46 -1.30
C GLY A 108 11.33 -13.22 -1.50
N TYR A 109 11.00 -12.17 -2.24
CA TYR A 109 9.63 -11.64 -2.31
C TYR A 109 9.23 -11.29 -3.74
N LYS A 110 7.93 -11.40 -4.02
CA LYS A 110 7.26 -10.80 -5.18
C LYS A 110 6.12 -9.92 -4.67
N ILE A 111 6.16 -8.65 -5.05
CA ILE A 111 5.26 -7.61 -4.54
C ILE A 111 4.68 -6.89 -5.74
N LYS A 112 3.35 -7.00 -5.93
CA LYS A 112 2.64 -6.24 -6.96
C LYS A 112 1.96 -5.05 -6.31
N ALA A 113 2.27 -3.86 -6.79
CA ALA A 113 1.75 -2.63 -6.26
C ALA A 113 1.21 -1.71 -7.37
N GLU A 114 0.42 -0.73 -6.95
CA GLU A 114 -0.13 0.32 -7.80
C GLU A 114 0.15 1.67 -7.13
N SER A 115 0.75 2.60 -7.89
CA SER A 115 1.01 3.95 -7.40
C SER A 115 -0.23 4.82 -7.40
N ASP A 116 -0.17 5.96 -6.72
CA ASP A 116 -1.23 6.96 -6.67
C ASP A 116 -1.69 7.46 -8.05
N ASN A 117 -0.80 7.36 -9.06
CA ASN A 117 -1.08 7.74 -10.44
C ASN A 117 -1.65 6.60 -11.29
N GLY A 118 -1.92 5.43 -10.68
CA GLY A 118 -2.43 4.24 -11.34
C GLY A 118 -1.38 3.45 -12.12
N VAL A 119 -0.09 3.63 -11.82
CA VAL A 119 0.98 2.83 -12.45
C VAL A 119 1.10 1.51 -11.71
N GLN A 120 0.92 0.41 -12.45
CA GLN A 120 1.03 -0.94 -11.92
C GLN A 120 2.46 -1.46 -12.12
N TYR A 121 3.07 -1.93 -11.05
CA TYR A 121 4.43 -2.44 -11.08
C TYR A 121 4.64 -3.61 -10.14
N THR A 122 5.76 -4.31 -10.36
CA THR A 122 6.18 -5.45 -9.56
C THR A 122 7.60 -5.23 -9.06
N TYR A 123 7.81 -5.42 -7.75
CA TYR A 123 9.13 -5.73 -7.20
C TYR A 123 9.29 -7.23 -7.08
N GLN A 124 10.41 -7.77 -7.56
CA GLN A 124 10.74 -9.18 -7.37
C GLN A 124 12.19 -9.31 -6.90
N SER A 125 12.44 -10.14 -5.89
CA SER A 125 13.81 -10.48 -5.50
C SER A 125 14.59 -11.03 -6.68
N SER A 126 15.82 -10.55 -6.84
CA SER A 126 16.72 -11.08 -7.87
C SER A 126 17.02 -12.55 -7.60
N GLU A 127 17.18 -13.34 -8.65
CA GLU A 127 17.51 -14.77 -8.54
C GLU A 127 18.90 -14.99 -7.91
N GLU A 128 19.79 -14.01 -8.02
CA GLU A 128 21.17 -14.10 -7.54
C GLU A 128 21.36 -13.51 -6.14
N ASP A 129 20.49 -12.57 -5.74
CA ASP A 129 20.63 -11.81 -4.50
C ASP A 129 19.27 -11.39 -3.92
N ALA A 130 18.94 -11.93 -2.74
CA ALA A 130 17.69 -11.62 -2.03
C ALA A 130 17.67 -10.19 -1.46
N ASP A 131 18.83 -9.51 -1.41
CA ASP A 131 18.96 -8.13 -0.95
C ASP A 131 18.80 -7.14 -2.11
N ILE A 132 18.40 -7.62 -3.28
CA ILE A 132 18.04 -6.83 -4.45
C ILE A 132 16.60 -7.12 -4.84
N LEU A 133 15.78 -6.07 -4.99
CA LEU A 133 14.45 -6.14 -5.56
C LEU A 133 14.45 -5.45 -6.93
N GLU A 134 14.27 -6.24 -7.98
CA GLU A 134 14.16 -5.76 -9.36
C GLU A 134 12.79 -5.13 -9.59
N TYR A 135 12.78 -3.97 -10.24
CA TYR A 135 11.55 -3.24 -10.56
C TYR A 135 11.11 -3.50 -12.00
N TYR A 136 9.83 -3.81 -12.15
CA TYR A 136 9.15 -4.01 -13.43
C TYR A 136 7.88 -3.16 -13.48
N GLU A 137 7.76 -2.22 -14.43
CA GLU A 137 6.56 -1.37 -14.61
C GLU A 137 5.41 -2.14 -15.30
N THR A 138 5.04 -3.28 -14.72
CA THR A 138 3.93 -4.13 -15.14
C THR A 138 3.63 -5.17 -14.06
N TRP A 139 2.43 -5.74 -14.08
CA TRP A 139 2.09 -6.96 -13.34
C TRP A 139 2.20 -8.23 -14.18
N ASN A 140 2.42 -8.08 -15.49
CA ASN A 140 2.51 -9.17 -16.45
C ASN A 140 3.97 -9.66 -16.57
N GLU A 141 4.23 -10.88 -16.11
CA GLU A 141 5.58 -11.46 -16.09
C GLU A 141 6.17 -11.65 -17.50
N ASP A 142 5.32 -11.86 -18.50
CA ASP A 142 5.77 -11.96 -19.90
C ASP A 142 6.39 -10.65 -20.42
N GLU A 143 6.10 -9.52 -19.77
CA GLU A 143 6.58 -8.18 -20.15
C GLU A 143 7.79 -7.71 -19.31
N PHE A 144 8.25 -8.50 -18.33
CA PHE A 144 9.31 -8.08 -17.40
C PHE A 144 10.58 -7.63 -18.11
N SER A 145 11.02 -8.36 -19.13
CA SER A 145 12.23 -8.00 -19.89
C SER A 145 12.16 -6.63 -20.57
N GLU A 146 10.96 -6.18 -20.96
CA GLU A 146 10.73 -4.89 -21.63
C GLU A 146 10.43 -3.77 -20.62
N LYS A 147 9.92 -4.14 -19.45
CA LYS A 147 9.44 -3.22 -18.40
C LYS A 147 10.38 -3.06 -17.22
N TYR A 148 11.54 -3.71 -17.26
CA TYR A 148 12.58 -3.60 -16.26
C TYR A 148 13.13 -2.16 -16.17
N SER A 149 13.30 -1.67 -14.94
CA SER A 149 14.01 -0.42 -14.66
C SER A 149 15.01 -0.59 -13.54
N GLY A 150 16.30 -0.67 -13.91
CA GLY A 150 17.38 -0.76 -12.93
C GLY A 150 17.47 0.45 -12.00
N GLY A 151 17.09 1.65 -12.46
CA GLY A 151 17.11 2.86 -11.62
C GLY A 151 16.05 2.85 -10.51
N ALA A 152 14.90 2.21 -10.76
CA ALA A 152 13.80 2.07 -9.80
C ALA A 152 13.91 0.78 -8.95
N SER A 153 14.86 -0.10 -9.29
CA SER A 153 15.16 -1.29 -8.50
C SER A 153 15.79 -0.91 -7.18
N LEU A 154 15.57 -1.74 -6.16
CA LEU A 154 15.97 -1.47 -4.79
C LEU A 154 17.10 -2.40 -4.34
N SER A 155 17.97 -1.89 -3.49
CA SER A 155 18.87 -2.70 -2.67
C SER A 155 18.58 -2.47 -1.19
N ARG A 156 18.81 -3.48 -0.35
CA ARG A 156 18.65 -3.32 1.10
C ARG A 156 19.76 -2.41 1.63
N CYS A 157 19.41 -1.52 2.56
CA CYS A 157 20.40 -0.74 3.31
C CYS A 157 21.17 -1.67 4.28
N ASP A 158 22.45 -1.40 4.47
CA ASP A 158 23.32 -2.10 5.44
C ASP A 158 23.07 -1.67 6.90
#